data_AF-A0A9X8DXE4-F1
#
_entry.id   AF-A0A9X8DXE4-F1
#
_cell.length_a   1.000
_cell.length_b   1.000
_cell.length_c   1.000
_cell.angle_alpha   90.00
_cell.angle_beta   90.00
_cell.angle_gamma   90.00
#
_symmetry.space_group_name_H-M   'P 1'
#
loop_
_entity.id
_entity.type
_entity.pdbx_description
1 polymer ?
#
loop_
_entity_poly.entity_id
_entity_poly.type
_entity_poly.pdbx_seq_one_letter_code
_entity_poly.pdbx_strand_id
1 'polypeptide(L)' 'PRIAKRDFNPGFMVEHFLKDMGIALKESQAMGLSLPGLALANQLYLAVQALPNGPKLGTQALMLAFEKLNSIDHA' A
#
# COMPACT_ATOMS: atom_id res chain seq x y z
N PRO A 1 -0.29 -7.06 17.71
CA PRO A 1 0.03 -6.03 16.67
C PRO A 1 -1.16 -5.87 15.69
N ARG A 2 -1.36 -4.71 15.04
CA ARG A 2 -2.60 -4.39 14.28
C ARG A 2 -2.98 -5.40 13.19
N ILE A 3 -2.01 -5.85 12.38
CA ILE A 3 -2.22 -6.87 11.33
C ILE A 3 -2.77 -8.18 11.92
N ALA A 4 -2.14 -8.70 12.98
CA ALA A 4 -2.58 -9.93 13.64
C ALA A 4 -3.98 -9.82 14.28
N LYS A 5 -4.42 -8.60 14.60
CA LYS A 5 -5.78 -8.31 15.10
C LYS A 5 -6.78 -7.98 13.98
N ARG A 6 -6.36 -8.03 12.72
CA ARG A 6 -7.11 -7.55 11.54
C ARG A 6 -7.64 -6.11 11.69
N ASP A 7 -6.89 -5.27 12.40
CA ASP A 7 -7.22 -3.85 12.57
C ASP A 7 -6.62 -3.03 11.42
N PHE A 8 -7.46 -2.70 10.44
CA PHE A 8 -7.11 -1.88 9.27
C PHE A 8 -7.52 -0.42 9.41
N ASN A 9 -7.93 0.02 10.60
CA ASN A 9 -8.23 1.43 10.83
C ASN A 9 -6.96 2.29 10.65
N PRO A 10 -7.06 3.44 9.98
CA PRO A 10 -5.89 4.24 9.64
C PRO A 10 -5.29 4.88 10.90
N GLY A 11 -3.99 4.68 11.09
CA GLY A 11 -3.13 5.71 11.69
C GLY A 11 -2.57 6.65 10.61
N PHE A 12 -2.35 6.11 9.41
CA PHE A 12 -1.98 6.81 8.19
C PHE A 12 -2.65 6.14 7.00
N MET A 13 -3.36 6.90 6.16
CA MET A 13 -4.22 6.36 5.10
C MET A 13 -3.42 5.94 3.86
N VAL A 14 -3.89 4.89 3.18
CA VAL A 14 -3.31 4.41 1.91
C VAL A 14 -3.30 5.50 0.84
N GLU A 15 -4.34 6.33 0.74
CA GLU A 15 -4.37 7.42 -0.26
C GLU A 15 -3.26 8.45 -0.07
N HIS A 16 -2.96 8.81 1.19
CA HIS A 16 -1.88 9.74 1.50
C HIS A 16 -0.52 9.08 1.26
N PHE A 17 -0.39 7.80 1.60
CA PHE A 17 0.85 7.09 1.36
C PHE A 17 1.17 6.94 -0.13
N LEU A 18 0.17 6.68 -0.97
CA LEU A 18 0.34 6.65 -2.43
C LEU A 18 0.76 8.00 -3.00
N LYS A 19 0.20 9.11 -2.50
CA LYS A 19 0.65 10.45 -2.88
C LYS A 19 2.13 10.65 -2.57
N ASP A 20 2.56 10.30 -1.36
CA ASP A 20 3.97 10.46 -0.94
C ASP A 20 4.91 9.55 -1.74
N MET A 21 4.50 8.31 -2.04
CA MET A 21 5.24 7.42 -2.93
C MET A 21 5.37 7.97 -4.34
N GLY A 22 4.30 8.57 -4.88
CA GLY A 22 4.33 9.22 -6.19
C GLY A 22 5.34 10.37 -6.24
N ILE A 23 5.42 11.17 -5.18
CA ILE A 23 6.44 12.22 -5.04
C ILE A 23 7.83 11.59 -4.99
N ALA A 24 8.06 10.60 -4.11
CA ALA A 24 9.36 9.96 -3.96
C ALA A 24 9.85 9.29 -5.27
N LEU A 25 8.96 8.66 -6.03
CA LEU A 25 9.29 8.09 -7.35
C LEU A 25 9.69 9.18 -8.35
N LYS A 26 8.95 10.29 -8.42
CA LYS A 26 9.26 11.41 -9.30
C LYS A 26 10.61 12.04 -8.97
N GLU A 27 10.89 12.25 -7.68
CA GLU A 27 12.19 12.78 -7.25
C GLU A 27 13.33 11.80 -7.53
N SER A 28 13.12 10.50 -7.30
CA SER A 28 14.13 9.48 -7.63
C SER A 28 14.48 9.45 -9.12
N GLN A 29 13.49 9.65 -9.99
CA GLN A 29 13.70 9.78 -11.43
C GLN A 29 14.51 11.04 -11.76
N ALA A 30 14.20 12.19 -11.15
CA ALA A 30 14.94 13.43 -11.36
C ALA A 30 16.40 13.33 -10.90
N MET A 31 16.67 12.53 -9.87
CA MET A 31 18.01 12.29 -9.32
C MET A 31 18.78 11.15 -10.01
N GLY A 32 18.15 10.42 -10.94
CA GLY A 32 18.76 9.23 -11.55
C GLY A 32 18.95 8.05 -10.59
N LEU A 33 18.15 7.95 -9.54
CA LEU A 33 18.19 6.88 -8.55
C LEU A 33 17.23 5.74 -8.92
N SER A 34 17.73 4.50 -8.89
CA SER A 34 16.89 3.31 -9.08
C SER A 34 16.39 2.79 -7.73
N LEU A 35 15.09 2.93 -7.49
CA LEU A 35 14.43 2.50 -6.24
C LEU A 35 13.37 1.41 -6.49
N PRO A 36 13.78 0.18 -6.88
CA PRO A 36 12.83 -0.88 -7.23
C PRO A 36 11.93 -1.30 -6.07
N GLY A 37 12.40 -1.22 -4.82
CA GLY A 37 11.59 -1.49 -3.64
C GLY A 37 10.44 -0.49 -3.45
N LEU A 38 10.68 0.79 -3.74
CA LEU A 38 9.66 1.84 -3.71
C LEU A 38 8.63 1.62 -4.84
N ALA A 39 9.10 1.30 -6.04
CA ALA A 39 8.22 1.00 -7.17
C ALA A 39 7.30 -0.20 -6.88
N LEU A 40 7.85 -1.27 -6.31
CA LEU A 40 7.07 -2.43 -5.89
C LEU A 40 6.05 -2.07 -4.80
N ALA A 41 6.47 -1.33 -3.77
CA ALA A 41 5.57 -0.88 -2.72
C ALA A 41 4.40 -0.06 -3.30
N ASN A 42 4.69 0.90 -4.20
CA ASN A 42 3.68 1.71 -4.86
C ASN A 42 2.67 0.84 -5.64
N GLN A 43 3.14 -0.16 -6.40
CA GLN A 43 2.26 -1.10 -7.11
C GLN A 43 1.35 -1.89 -6.15
N LEU A 44 1.89 -2.36 -5.03
CA LEU A 44 1.09 -3.10 -4.05
C LEU A 44 0.07 -2.20 -3.35
N TYR A 45 0.40 -0.95 -3.04
CA TYR A 45 -0.57 -0.01 -2.46
C TYR A 45 -1.63 0.46 -3.46
N LEU A 46 -1.31 0.53 -4.76
CA LEU A 46 -2.33 0.72 -5.80
C LEU A 46 -3.33 -0.44 -5.80
N ALA A 47 -2.86 -1.68 -5.60
CA ALA A 47 -3.76 -2.83 -5.45
C ALA A 47 -4.64 -2.71 -4.20
N VAL A 48 -4.11 -2.22 -3.08
CA VAL A 48 -4.92 -1.92 -1.87
C VAL A 48 -5.94 -0.82 -2.16
N GLN A 49 -5.57 0.25 -2.86
CA GLN A 49 -6.45 1.36 -3.21
C GLN A 49 -7.65 0.90 -4.05
N ALA A 50 -7.47 -0.14 -4.88
CA ALA A 50 -8.53 -0.74 -5.69
C ALA A 50 -9.49 -1.65 -4.90
N LEU A 51 -9.21 -1.96 -3.63
CA LEU A 51 -10.12 -2.73 -2.77
C LEU A 51 -11.30 -1.87 -2.29
N PRO A 52 -12.44 -2.48 -1.90
CA PRO A 52 -13.52 -1.76 -1.24
C PRO A 52 -13.00 -1.01 0.00
N ASN A 53 -13.29 0.30 0.07
CA ASN A 53 -12.78 1.22 1.10
C ASN A 53 -11.25 1.35 1.21
N GLY A 54 -10.49 0.73 0.29
CA GLY A 54 -9.03 0.70 0.27
C GLY A 54 -8.31 2.03 0.53
N PRO A 55 -8.70 3.15 -0.13
CA PRO A 55 -8.05 4.46 0.07
C PRO A 55 -8.09 4.93 1.53
N LYS A 56 -9.14 4.55 2.27
CA LYS A 56 -9.40 4.96 3.66
C LYS A 56 -8.82 4.03 4.71
N LEU A 57 -8.27 2.88 4.29
CA LEU A 57 -7.62 1.95 5.21
C LEU A 57 -6.23 2.46 5.61
N GLY A 58 -5.72 1.93 6.73
CA GLY A 58 -4.34 2.16 7.15
C GLY A 58 -3.31 1.46 6.27
N THR A 59 -2.04 1.88 6.31
CA THR A 59 -0.95 1.25 5.54
C THR A 59 -0.80 -0.25 5.82
N GLN A 60 -1.15 -0.70 7.02
CA GLN A 60 -1.17 -2.13 7.37
C GLN A 60 -2.17 -2.97 6.53
N ALA A 61 -3.08 -2.34 5.78
CA ALA A 61 -3.97 -2.99 4.83
C ALA A 61 -3.27 -3.57 3.60
N LEU A 62 -1.96 -3.35 3.45
CA LEU A 62 -1.11 -4.08 2.50
C LEU A 62 -1.30 -5.61 2.61
N MET A 63 -1.57 -6.12 3.82
CA MET A 63 -1.87 -7.54 4.03
C MET A 63 -3.07 -8.02 3.17
N LEU A 64 -4.09 -7.19 2.98
CA LEU A 64 -5.27 -7.56 2.16
C LEU A 64 -4.89 -7.75 0.68
N ALA A 65 -3.93 -6.98 0.17
CA ALA A 65 -3.41 -7.18 -1.18
C ALA A 65 -2.67 -8.53 -1.28
N PHE A 66 -1.88 -8.91 -0.28
CA PHE A 66 -1.23 -10.21 -0.25
C PHE A 66 -2.23 -11.37 -0.12
N GLU A 67 -3.26 -11.24 0.72
CA GLU A 67 -4.33 -12.22 0.84
C GLU A 67 -5.01 -12.45 -0.52
N LYS A 68 -5.40 -11.37 -1.20
CA LYS A 68 -6.00 -11.43 -2.54
C LYS A 68 -5.07 -12.06 -3.58
N LEU A 69 -3.78 -11.70 -3.58
CA LEU A 69 -2.79 -12.25 -4.53
C LEU A 69 -2.56 -13.75 -4.36
N ASN A 70 -2.73 -14.26 -3.13
CA ASN A 70 -2.53 -15.68 -2.81
C ASN A 70 -3.86 -16.45 -2.71
N SER A 71 -4.98 -15.86 -3.12
CA SER A 71 -6.32 -16.46 -3.04
C SER A 71 -6.68 -16.97 -1.63
N ILE A 72 -6.30 -16.21 -0.59
CA ILE A 72 -6.65 -16.48 0.79
C ILE A 72 -7.88 -15.65 1.14
N ASP A 73 -9.05 -16.29 1.21
CA ASP A 73 -10.28 -15.68 1.69
C ASP A 73 -10.49 -16.02 3.18
N HIS A 74 -10.75 -15.00 3.99
CA HIS A 74 -11.20 -15.18 5.37
C HIS A 74 -12.72 -15.09 5.38
N ALA A 75 -13.38 -16.25 5.52
CA ALA A 75 -14.83 -16.36 5.69
C ALA A 75 -15.29 -15.76 7.03
#